data_AF-A0A4V1VKN3-F1
#
_entry.id   AF-A0A4V1VKN3-F1
#
_cell.length_a   1.000
_cell.length_b   1.000
_cell.length_c   1.000
_cell.angle_alpha   90.00
_cell.angle_beta   90.00
_cell.angle_gamma   90.00
#
_symmetry.space_group_name_H-M   'P 1'
#
loop_
_entity.id
_entity.type
_entity.pdbx_description
1 polymer ?
#
loop_
_entity_poly.entity_id
_entity_poly.type
_entity_poly.pdbx_seq_one_letter_code
_entity_poly.pdbx_strand_id
1 'polypeptide(L)'
;VDVSAGPFGLDVGTVEATHGVGGRDHAGGLGRGVARGLAAPVPWISAIVLAGVVTATYPVGGFDGAYIQTEGTGGDVDLATHTASDGLFVFSKDFAAAVKVGDHVEVTGTVKEFNGLTELVPAAGTWKVLDTPAQAVKASNVAFPLSEAQRETFEGMLLAPQGAYTITNNYATNQYGEIGLAAGTSALPQPTDVVRPRTPEYTALVADNARRLVTLDDGSSANILTSGKDVAVPWLTATNEVRQGARATFSSPVVLDYRFGWKLQPTARLIGTEGAPATFSSTRTTAPEPVGGQVKLGSFNVLNYFPTTGEAYVASGRGTCKYYDDRAGNHITNDECTNNGPRGAATAASLARQQVKIVKAFSTLDADIVAVEELENSAALGQPRDAALNTFVAALNAHEGSDVWAGALSPATVPTSGSDVIRTAFVYKKAAVQTVGGSTILD
;
A
#
# COMPACT_ATOMS: atom_id res chain seq x y z
N VAL A 1 40.73 -16.66 -42.84
CA VAL A 1 41.85 -16.59 -41.87
C VAL A 1 42.00 -15.13 -41.52
N ASP A 2 41.82 -14.88 -40.23
CA ASP A 2 42.10 -13.68 -39.44
C ASP A 2 42.62 -12.41 -40.13
N VAL A 3 41.96 -11.28 -39.86
CA VAL A 3 42.52 -9.94 -40.14
C VAL A 3 42.15 -9.02 -38.97
N SER A 4 43.12 -8.87 -38.06
CA SER A 4 43.16 -7.84 -37.02
C SER A 4 43.68 -6.50 -37.58
N ALA A 5 43.05 -5.38 -37.22
CA ALA A 5 43.69 -4.08 -36.98
C ALA A 5 42.66 -3.06 -36.41
N GLY A 6 42.93 -2.48 -35.23
CA GLY A 6 42.46 -1.12 -34.88
C GLY A 6 43.46 -0.06 -35.39
N PRO A 7 43.46 1.22 -34.93
CA PRO A 7 42.50 2.02 -34.16
C PRO A 7 42.18 3.38 -34.86
N PHE A 8 41.88 4.45 -34.08
CA PHE A 8 41.43 5.84 -34.38
C PHE A 8 39.89 6.01 -34.32
N GLY A 9 39.25 6.72 -33.38
CA GLY A 9 39.68 7.78 -32.46
C GLY A 9 39.06 9.10 -32.89
N LEU A 10 38.09 9.62 -32.11
CA LEU A 10 37.87 11.05 -31.96
C LEU A 10 37.16 11.35 -30.63
N ASP A 11 37.81 12.27 -29.93
CA ASP A 11 37.58 12.82 -28.60
C ASP A 11 36.84 14.15 -28.74
N VAL A 12 35.80 14.36 -27.92
CA VAL A 12 35.22 15.64 -27.46
C VAL A 12 34.00 15.28 -26.60
N GLY A 13 33.81 15.70 -25.36
CA GLY A 13 34.49 16.61 -24.46
C GLY A 13 33.49 16.87 -23.33
N THR A 14 33.90 16.80 -22.07
CA THR A 14 33.09 17.26 -20.94
C THR A 14 32.70 18.72 -21.15
N VAL A 15 31.40 19.04 -21.12
CA VAL A 15 30.91 20.41 -20.99
C VAL A 15 29.83 20.46 -19.91
N GLU A 16 30.12 21.23 -18.87
CA GLU A 16 29.23 21.65 -17.80
C GLU A 16 27.99 22.38 -18.33
N ALA A 17 26.89 22.26 -17.58
CA ALA A 17 25.62 22.88 -17.87
C ALA A 17 25.70 24.42 -17.94
N THR A 18 25.21 25.01 -19.04
CA THR A 18 24.69 26.39 -19.06
C THR A 18 23.48 26.51 -19.99
N HIS A 19 22.50 27.32 -19.58
CA HIS A 19 21.21 27.59 -20.23
C HIS A 19 21.35 28.37 -21.56
N GLY A 20 20.46 28.12 -22.54
CA GLY A 20 20.21 29.10 -23.63
C GLY A 20 19.57 28.58 -24.94
N VAL A 21 18.26 28.84 -25.10
CA VAL A 21 17.46 29.22 -26.31
C VAL A 21 17.92 28.84 -27.75
N GLY A 22 17.09 28.03 -28.42
CA GLY A 22 16.50 28.32 -29.76
C GLY A 22 17.16 27.81 -31.06
N GLY A 23 16.38 27.08 -31.90
CA GLY A 23 16.37 27.25 -33.37
C GLY A 23 16.71 26.08 -34.32
N ARG A 24 15.65 25.49 -34.92
CA ARG A 24 15.44 24.97 -36.31
C ARG A 24 16.39 23.98 -37.04
N ASP A 25 15.74 22.87 -37.45
CA ASP A 25 15.74 22.08 -38.71
C ASP A 25 17.04 21.59 -39.37
N HIS A 26 17.14 20.26 -39.59
CA HIS A 26 17.17 19.61 -40.91
C HIS A 26 16.98 18.08 -40.82
N ALA A 27 16.23 17.54 -41.78
CA ALA A 27 15.75 16.17 -41.88
C ALA A 27 16.76 15.17 -42.49
N GLY A 28 16.62 13.89 -42.14
CA GLY A 28 17.14 12.77 -42.96
C GLY A 28 17.20 11.42 -42.24
N GLY A 29 16.54 10.40 -42.80
CA GLY A 29 16.93 8.98 -42.63
C GLY A 29 16.02 8.10 -41.78
N LEU A 30 15.08 7.40 -42.42
CA LEU A 30 14.28 6.31 -41.87
C LEU A 30 15.16 5.07 -41.63
N GLY A 31 15.18 4.56 -40.40
CA GLY A 31 15.77 3.27 -40.02
C GLY A 31 14.84 2.52 -39.08
N ARG A 32 14.56 1.24 -39.38
CA ARG A 32 13.84 0.32 -38.48
C ARG A 32 14.69 0.14 -37.21
N GLY A 33 14.22 0.68 -36.09
CA GLY A 33 14.89 0.59 -34.80
C GLY A 33 14.19 -0.39 -33.88
N VAL A 34 14.93 -1.39 -33.38
CA VAL A 34 14.63 -2.09 -32.13
C VAL A 34 14.65 -1.04 -31.01
N ALA A 35 13.63 -1.03 -30.14
CA ALA A 35 13.60 -0.12 -29.00
C ALA A 35 14.79 -0.44 -28.08
N ARG A 36 15.81 0.41 -28.11
CA ARG A 36 16.78 0.52 -27.03
C ARG A 36 16.19 1.52 -26.04
N GLY A 37 16.02 1.10 -24.77
CA GLY A 37 15.72 1.97 -23.65
C GLY A 37 16.55 3.26 -23.72
N LEU A 38 15.85 4.38 -23.67
CA LEU A 38 16.39 5.70 -24.01
C LEU A 38 17.10 6.28 -22.80
N ALA A 39 18.43 6.26 -22.80
CA ALA A 39 19.26 6.96 -21.82
C ALA A 39 19.32 8.50 -22.05
N ALA A 40 18.41 9.10 -22.81
CA ALA A 40 18.29 10.55 -23.02
C ALA A 40 16.91 10.93 -23.62
N PRO A 41 16.35 12.12 -23.31
CA PRO A 41 15.06 12.55 -23.84
C PRO A 41 15.08 12.70 -25.37
N VAL A 42 14.22 11.95 -26.06
CA VAL A 42 14.08 11.96 -27.54
C VAL A 42 13.26 13.17 -27.99
N PRO A 43 13.59 13.82 -29.12
CA PRO A 43 12.72 14.82 -29.73
C PRO A 43 11.36 14.21 -30.13
N TRP A 44 10.31 14.70 -29.49
CA TRP A 44 8.91 14.27 -29.48
C TRP A 44 8.12 14.31 -30.81
N ILE A 45 8.62 13.84 -31.96
CA ILE A 45 7.91 14.13 -33.23
C ILE A 45 7.92 13.03 -34.31
N SER A 46 8.06 11.74 -33.98
CA SER A 46 7.75 10.69 -34.97
C SER A 46 7.12 9.47 -34.33
N ALA A 47 6.03 9.00 -34.93
CA ALA A 47 5.46 7.70 -34.58
C ALA A 47 6.49 6.62 -34.90
N ILE A 48 6.72 5.70 -33.95
CA ILE A 48 7.59 4.54 -34.13
C ILE A 48 6.73 3.31 -34.34
N VAL A 49 7.27 2.33 -35.08
CA VAL A 49 6.67 1.00 -35.24
C VAL A 49 7.48 0.04 -34.39
N LEU A 50 6.80 -0.66 -33.48
CA LEU A 50 7.40 -1.66 -32.61
C LEU A 50 6.70 -2.99 -32.79
N ALA A 51 7.47 -4.08 -32.72
CA ALA A 51 6.93 -5.43 -32.63
C ALA A 51 7.32 -6.05 -31.29
N GLY A 52 6.43 -6.85 -30.72
CA GLY A 52 6.68 -7.49 -29.43
C GLY A 52 5.61 -8.51 -29.07
N VAL A 53 5.88 -9.28 -28.03
CA VAL A 53 4.96 -10.27 -27.46
C VAL A 53 4.23 -9.64 -26.28
N VAL A 54 2.91 -9.75 -26.25
CA VAL A 54 2.11 -9.25 -25.12
C VAL A 54 2.41 -10.06 -23.86
N THR A 55 2.82 -9.39 -22.78
CA THR A 55 3.17 -10.02 -21.49
C THR A 55 2.14 -9.79 -20.39
N ALA A 56 1.33 -8.73 -20.51
CA ALA A 56 0.24 -8.43 -19.58
C ALA A 56 -0.84 -7.55 -20.22
N THR A 57 -2.10 -7.67 -19.77
CA THR A 57 -3.25 -6.95 -20.35
C THR A 57 -4.19 -6.39 -19.28
N TYR A 58 -4.58 -5.10 -19.39
CA TYR A 58 -5.46 -4.41 -18.46
C TYR A 58 -6.56 -3.60 -19.20
N PRO A 59 -7.55 -4.28 -19.85
CA PRO A 59 -8.64 -3.59 -20.54
C PRO A 59 -9.66 -2.92 -19.60
N VAL A 60 -9.62 -3.29 -18.31
CA VAL A 60 -10.49 -2.79 -17.24
C VAL A 60 -9.64 -2.50 -16.00
N GLY A 61 -10.20 -1.72 -15.07
CA GLY A 61 -9.49 -1.35 -13.84
C GLY A 61 -8.66 -0.08 -13.93
N GLY A 62 -8.66 0.61 -15.08
CA GLY A 62 -8.17 1.98 -15.22
C GLY A 62 -6.68 2.14 -15.56
N PHE A 63 -5.97 1.04 -15.86
CA PHE A 63 -4.66 1.12 -16.53
C PHE A 63 -4.83 1.31 -18.05
N ASP A 64 -5.90 0.73 -18.62
CA ASP A 64 -6.33 0.94 -20.00
C ASP A 64 -5.19 0.72 -21.03
N GLY A 65 -4.46 -0.39 -20.87
CA GLY A 65 -3.34 -0.74 -21.74
C GLY A 65 -2.81 -2.15 -21.52
N ALA A 66 -1.71 -2.48 -22.18
CA ALA A 66 -1.05 -3.78 -22.13
C ALA A 66 0.46 -3.63 -22.25
N TYR A 67 1.24 -4.52 -21.63
CA TYR A 67 2.69 -4.55 -21.83
C TYR A 67 3.03 -5.46 -23.00
N ILE A 68 3.99 -5.01 -23.80
CA ILE A 68 4.66 -5.81 -24.82
C ILE A 68 6.14 -5.91 -24.47
N GLN A 69 6.77 -7.01 -24.85
CA GLN A 69 8.20 -7.21 -24.66
C GLN A 69 8.83 -7.81 -25.93
N THR A 70 10.06 -7.38 -26.25
CA THR A 70 10.81 -7.89 -27.41
C THR A 70 10.88 -9.41 -27.39
N GLU A 71 10.57 -10.06 -28.52
CA GLU A 71 10.57 -11.52 -28.61
C GLU A 71 11.92 -12.16 -28.24
N GLY A 72 11.90 -13.35 -27.64
CA GLY A 72 13.10 -14.09 -27.26
C GLY A 72 13.92 -13.53 -26.10
N THR A 73 13.50 -12.41 -25.49
CA THR A 73 14.20 -11.79 -24.36
C THR A 73 13.77 -12.36 -22.99
N GLY A 74 14.49 -11.94 -21.95
CA GLY A 74 14.33 -12.39 -20.57
C GLY A 74 15.02 -13.72 -20.25
N GLY A 75 14.56 -14.43 -19.21
CA GLY A 75 15.26 -15.60 -18.67
C GLY A 75 16.42 -15.18 -17.74
N ASP A 76 17.57 -15.83 -17.82
CA ASP A 76 18.74 -15.43 -17.04
C ASP A 76 19.36 -14.18 -17.66
N VAL A 77 19.38 -13.08 -16.92
CA VAL A 77 19.86 -11.78 -17.37
C VAL A 77 21.19 -11.44 -16.70
N ASP A 78 22.21 -11.13 -17.51
CA ASP A 78 23.46 -10.57 -17.00
C ASP A 78 23.30 -9.06 -16.78
N LEU A 79 23.20 -8.69 -15.51
CA LEU A 79 23.04 -7.30 -15.07
C LEU A 79 24.17 -6.36 -15.51
N ALA A 80 25.37 -6.87 -15.82
CA ALA A 80 26.47 -6.03 -16.29
C ALA A 80 26.30 -5.60 -17.75
N THR A 81 25.54 -6.37 -18.54
CA THR A 81 25.32 -6.10 -19.97
C THR A 81 23.90 -5.65 -20.28
N HIS A 82 22.96 -5.85 -19.35
CA HIS A 82 21.58 -5.41 -19.43
C HIS A 82 21.43 -3.91 -19.18
N THR A 83 21.55 -3.11 -20.24
CA THR A 83 21.61 -1.64 -20.18
C THR A 83 20.33 -0.93 -20.61
N ALA A 84 19.29 -1.67 -21.02
CA ALA A 84 18.04 -1.11 -21.53
C ALA A 84 16.87 -2.10 -21.32
N SER A 85 15.66 -1.57 -21.15
CA SER A 85 14.45 -2.40 -21.11
C SER A 85 14.09 -2.95 -22.48
N ASP A 86 13.62 -4.20 -22.48
CA ASP A 86 12.97 -4.86 -23.61
C ASP A 86 11.44 -4.75 -23.56
N GLY A 87 10.90 -4.19 -22.46
CA GLY A 87 9.46 -4.06 -22.21
C GLY A 87 8.97 -2.63 -22.45
N LEU A 88 7.69 -2.50 -22.81
CA LEU A 88 7.03 -1.22 -23.00
C LEU A 88 5.54 -1.32 -22.72
N PHE A 89 4.99 -0.32 -22.04
CA PHE A 89 3.55 -0.20 -21.86
C PHE A 89 2.89 0.43 -23.10
N VAL A 90 1.85 -0.19 -23.65
CA VAL A 90 1.02 0.36 -24.72
C VAL A 90 -0.27 0.90 -24.11
N PHE A 91 -0.38 2.23 -24.03
CA PHE A 91 -1.55 2.90 -23.46
C PHE A 91 -2.66 3.03 -24.51
N SER A 92 -3.53 2.01 -24.55
CA SER A 92 -4.74 2.01 -25.36
C SER A 92 -5.69 0.93 -24.85
N LYS A 93 -6.87 1.36 -24.37
CA LYS A 93 -7.93 0.45 -23.90
C LYS A 93 -8.37 -0.52 -25.00
N ASP A 94 -8.54 -0.01 -26.22
CA ASP A 94 -8.99 -0.80 -27.36
C ASP A 94 -7.95 -1.86 -27.76
N PHE A 95 -6.67 -1.50 -27.74
CA PHE A 95 -5.58 -2.45 -27.93
C PHE A 95 -5.60 -3.54 -26.86
N ALA A 96 -5.66 -3.15 -25.58
CA ALA A 96 -5.68 -4.10 -24.46
C ALA A 96 -6.89 -5.04 -24.48
N ALA A 97 -8.03 -4.60 -25.02
CA ALA A 97 -9.22 -5.42 -25.18
C ALA A 97 -9.13 -6.39 -26.37
N ALA A 98 -8.29 -6.10 -27.36
CA ALA A 98 -8.16 -6.87 -28.58
C ALA A 98 -7.05 -7.94 -28.54
N VAL A 99 -6.10 -7.83 -27.61
CA VAL A 99 -4.94 -8.73 -27.51
C VAL A 99 -4.99 -9.63 -26.28
N LYS A 100 -4.21 -10.70 -26.30
CA LYS A 100 -4.03 -11.65 -25.20
C LYS A 100 -2.55 -11.83 -24.92
N VAL A 101 -2.20 -12.18 -23.68
CA VAL A 101 -0.83 -12.58 -23.33
C VAL A 101 -0.35 -13.69 -24.27
N GLY A 102 0.82 -13.51 -24.86
CA GLY A 102 1.43 -14.39 -25.85
C GLY A 102 1.22 -13.96 -27.31
N ASP A 103 0.30 -13.03 -27.60
CA ASP A 103 0.12 -12.52 -28.97
C ASP A 103 1.38 -11.77 -29.44
N HIS A 104 1.82 -12.05 -30.66
CA HIS A 104 2.83 -11.26 -31.35
C HIS A 104 2.14 -10.09 -32.04
N VAL A 105 2.54 -8.87 -31.73
CA VAL A 105 1.88 -7.65 -32.23
C VAL A 105 2.87 -6.73 -32.89
N GLU A 106 2.38 -5.92 -33.84
CA GLU A 106 3.05 -4.73 -34.34
C GLU A 106 2.18 -3.52 -33.97
N VAL A 107 2.77 -2.53 -33.31
CA VAL A 107 2.09 -1.32 -32.83
C VAL A 107 2.83 -0.10 -33.35
N THR A 108 2.10 0.81 -33.98
CA THR A 108 2.60 2.12 -34.38
C THR A 108 2.04 3.18 -33.45
N GLY A 109 2.90 3.97 -32.81
CA GLY A 109 2.46 5.00 -31.86
C GLY A 109 3.55 6.00 -31.51
N THR A 110 3.19 6.99 -30.69
CA THR A 110 4.15 7.97 -30.14
C THR A 110 4.57 7.57 -28.74
N VAL A 111 5.86 7.57 -28.46
CA VAL A 111 6.38 7.38 -27.08
C VAL A 111 6.02 8.60 -26.25
N LYS A 112 5.60 8.39 -25.00
CA LYS A 112 5.30 9.39 -23.96
C LYS A 112 5.73 8.96 -22.58
N GLU A 113 5.89 9.97 -21.74
CA GLU A 113 6.10 9.84 -20.30
C GLU A 113 4.82 10.30 -19.61
N PHE A 114 4.23 9.42 -18.80
CA PHE A 114 3.05 9.75 -18.01
C PHE A 114 3.21 9.23 -16.59
N ASN A 115 3.24 10.13 -15.61
CA ASN A 115 3.51 9.82 -14.20
C ASN A 115 4.82 9.03 -13.96
N GLY A 116 5.82 9.24 -14.82
CA GLY A 116 7.12 8.58 -14.77
C GLY A 116 7.17 7.19 -15.43
N LEU A 117 6.11 6.77 -16.11
CA LEU A 117 6.09 5.57 -16.94
C LEU A 117 6.42 5.92 -18.39
N THR A 118 7.34 5.19 -19.00
CA THR A 118 7.50 5.19 -20.46
C THR A 118 6.39 4.38 -21.12
N GLU A 119 5.58 5.04 -21.95
CA GLU A 119 4.45 4.43 -22.64
C GLU A 119 4.42 4.74 -24.15
N LEU A 120 3.86 3.82 -24.93
CA LEU A 120 3.52 4.00 -26.34
C LEU A 120 2.03 4.30 -26.48
N VAL A 121 1.69 5.40 -27.15
CA VAL A 121 0.32 5.80 -27.42
C VAL A 121 0.00 5.61 -28.91
N PRO A 122 -0.67 4.52 -29.31
CA PRO A 122 -1.08 4.31 -30.69
C PRO A 122 -2.33 5.12 -31.05
N ALA A 123 -2.49 5.44 -32.33
CA ALA A 123 -3.77 5.92 -32.85
C ALA A 123 -4.72 4.72 -33.09
N ALA A 124 -6.01 4.98 -33.24
CA ALA A 124 -6.97 3.93 -33.54
C ALA A 124 -6.60 3.22 -34.86
N GLY A 125 -6.58 1.88 -34.84
CA GLY A 125 -6.27 1.06 -36.01
C GLY A 125 -4.80 1.01 -36.43
N THR A 126 -3.87 1.55 -35.62
CA THR A 126 -2.42 1.52 -35.93
C THR A 126 -1.68 0.38 -35.26
N TRP A 127 -2.37 -0.73 -35.00
CA TRP A 127 -1.79 -1.96 -34.47
C TRP A 127 -2.41 -3.19 -35.15
N LYS A 128 -1.69 -4.31 -35.13
CA LYS A 128 -2.17 -5.61 -35.61
C LYS A 128 -1.53 -6.76 -34.84
N VAL A 129 -2.27 -7.85 -34.69
CA VAL A 129 -1.70 -9.15 -34.30
C VAL A 129 -1.06 -9.76 -35.54
N LEU A 130 0.16 -10.27 -35.41
CA LEU A 130 0.94 -10.87 -36.47
C LEU A 130 0.69 -12.38 -36.52
N ASP A 131 0.48 -12.92 -37.72
CA ASP A 131 0.32 -14.36 -37.93
C ASP A 131 1.65 -15.12 -37.77
N THR A 132 2.78 -14.42 -37.91
CA THR A 132 4.11 -15.00 -37.73
C THR A 132 4.35 -15.27 -36.24
N PRO A 133 4.61 -16.52 -35.85
CA PRO A 133 4.94 -16.84 -34.47
C PRO A 133 6.21 -16.09 -34.04
N ALA A 134 6.16 -15.43 -32.88
CA ALA A 134 7.33 -14.87 -32.24
C ALA A 134 8.08 -15.91 -31.41
N GLN A 135 9.37 -15.69 -31.16
CA GLN A 135 10.06 -16.38 -30.09
C GLN A 135 9.46 -15.97 -28.74
N ALA A 136 9.08 -16.96 -27.92
CA ALA A 136 8.48 -16.69 -26.62
C ALA A 136 9.39 -15.83 -25.73
N VAL A 137 8.81 -14.80 -25.12
CA VAL A 137 9.40 -14.06 -24.01
C VAL A 137 9.48 -14.98 -22.79
N LYS A 138 10.59 -14.91 -22.06
CA LYS A 138 10.75 -15.54 -20.76
C LYS A 138 10.71 -14.47 -19.68
N ALA A 139 10.17 -14.81 -18.52
CA ALA A 139 10.29 -13.93 -17.35
C ALA A 139 11.76 -13.84 -16.93
N SER A 140 12.27 -12.63 -16.67
CA SER A 140 13.64 -12.40 -16.25
C SER A 140 13.87 -12.85 -14.81
N ASN A 141 14.79 -13.79 -14.60
CA ASN A 141 15.21 -14.25 -13.28
C ASN A 141 16.08 -13.17 -12.63
N VAL A 142 15.48 -12.30 -11.83
CA VAL A 142 16.18 -11.15 -11.26
C VAL A 142 15.80 -10.92 -9.81
N ALA A 143 16.80 -10.68 -8.97
CA ALA A 143 16.57 -10.13 -7.64
C ALA A 143 16.23 -8.64 -7.78
N PHE A 144 15.32 -8.11 -6.94
CA PHE A 144 14.88 -6.72 -7.09
C PHE A 144 16.08 -5.74 -7.20
N PRO A 145 16.19 -4.97 -8.28
CA PRO A 145 17.30 -4.04 -8.45
C PRO A 145 17.22 -2.91 -7.42
N LEU A 146 18.34 -2.66 -6.73
CA LEU A 146 18.39 -1.68 -5.62
C LEU A 146 18.76 -0.26 -6.07
N SER A 147 19.34 -0.10 -7.27
CA SER A 147 19.63 1.21 -7.86
C SER A 147 18.53 1.60 -8.84
N GLU A 148 18.27 2.90 -8.94
CA GLU A 148 17.28 3.42 -9.89
C GLU A 148 17.66 3.06 -11.33
N ALA A 149 18.89 3.36 -11.73
CA ALA A 149 19.38 3.09 -13.08
C ALA A 149 19.22 1.62 -13.50
N GLN A 150 19.27 0.67 -12.56
CA GLN A 150 19.07 -0.74 -12.87
C GLN A 150 17.58 -1.14 -12.87
N ARG A 151 16.72 -0.46 -12.10
CA ARG A 151 15.25 -0.68 -12.20
C ARG A 151 14.71 -0.21 -13.54
N GLU A 152 15.19 0.94 -14.01
CA GLU A 152 14.87 1.50 -15.33
C GLU A 152 15.16 0.52 -16.46
N THR A 153 16.24 -0.28 -16.37
CA THR A 153 16.53 -1.29 -17.41
C THR A 153 15.56 -2.47 -17.41
N PHE A 154 14.68 -2.59 -16.41
CA PHE A 154 13.64 -3.62 -16.34
C PHE A 154 12.21 -3.06 -16.42
N GLU A 155 12.03 -1.74 -16.54
CA GLU A 155 10.71 -1.12 -16.58
C GLU A 155 9.86 -1.69 -17.74
N GLY A 156 8.67 -2.20 -17.43
CA GLY A 156 7.76 -2.84 -18.36
C GLY A 156 8.11 -4.29 -18.72
N MET A 157 9.21 -4.85 -18.23
CA MET A 157 9.59 -6.25 -18.47
C MET A 157 8.86 -7.22 -17.55
N LEU A 158 8.63 -8.42 -18.06
CA LEU A 158 8.16 -9.56 -17.28
C LEU A 158 9.29 -10.12 -16.43
N LEU A 159 9.10 -10.12 -15.11
CA LEU A 159 10.07 -10.59 -14.13
C LEU A 159 9.60 -11.90 -13.48
N ALA A 160 10.56 -12.77 -13.17
CA ALA A 160 10.43 -13.84 -12.20
C ALA A 160 11.23 -13.41 -10.95
N PRO A 161 10.58 -12.77 -9.96
CA PRO A 161 11.27 -12.19 -8.81
C PRO A 161 12.08 -13.22 -8.04
N GLN A 162 13.37 -12.94 -7.83
CA GLN A 162 14.29 -13.77 -7.08
C GLN A 162 14.64 -13.13 -5.73
N GLY A 163 15.12 -13.96 -4.80
CA GLY A 163 15.49 -13.51 -3.46
C GLY A 163 14.31 -13.44 -2.49
N ALA A 164 14.52 -12.74 -1.38
CA ALA A 164 13.53 -12.62 -0.32
C ALA A 164 12.74 -11.32 -0.46
N TYR A 165 11.45 -11.39 -0.15
CA TYR A 165 10.57 -10.23 -0.05
C TYR A 165 9.81 -10.33 1.28
N THR A 166 9.77 -9.23 2.02
CA THR A 166 9.06 -9.15 3.30
C THR A 166 8.04 -8.02 3.27
N ILE A 167 6.82 -8.27 3.73
CA ILE A 167 5.76 -7.26 3.81
C ILE A 167 6.22 -6.16 4.77
N THR A 168 6.24 -4.92 4.28
CA THR A 168 6.61 -3.74 5.07
C THR A 168 5.44 -2.78 5.28
N ASN A 169 4.39 -2.86 4.45
CA ASN A 169 3.23 -1.98 4.55
C ASN A 169 1.98 -2.68 3.98
N ASN A 170 0.84 -2.52 4.62
CA ASN A 170 -0.48 -3.04 4.18
C ASN A 170 -1.59 -1.98 4.27
N TYR A 171 -1.22 -0.70 4.44
CA TYR A 171 -2.17 0.39 4.66
C TYR A 171 -3.12 0.60 3.48
N ALA A 172 -2.59 0.57 2.25
CA ALA A 172 -3.35 0.79 1.03
C ALA A 172 -4.08 -0.46 0.53
N THR A 173 -3.96 -1.61 1.20
CA THR A 173 -4.50 -2.89 0.71
C THR A 173 -6.03 -2.86 0.54
N ASN A 174 -6.76 -2.23 1.47
CA ASN A 174 -8.22 -2.12 1.40
C ASN A 174 -8.73 -1.03 0.44
N GLN A 175 -7.86 -0.14 -0.02
CA GLN A 175 -8.22 1.01 -0.86
C GLN A 175 -7.80 0.80 -2.31
N TYR A 176 -6.59 0.28 -2.54
CA TYR A 176 -5.99 0.15 -3.86
C TYR A 176 -5.47 -1.26 -4.15
N GLY A 177 -5.70 -2.24 -3.28
CA GLY A 177 -5.15 -3.58 -3.50
C GLY A 177 -3.62 -3.59 -3.48
N GLU A 178 -2.99 -2.65 -2.77
CA GLU A 178 -1.52 -2.55 -2.73
C GLU A 178 -0.93 -3.16 -1.46
N ILE A 179 0.21 -3.83 -1.60
CA ILE A 179 1.03 -4.35 -0.51
C ILE A 179 2.46 -3.83 -0.69
N GLY A 180 2.95 -3.07 0.28
CA GLY A 180 4.35 -2.65 0.30
C GLY A 180 5.26 -3.80 0.71
N LEU A 181 6.28 -4.08 -0.10
CA LEU A 181 7.31 -5.09 0.13
C LEU A 181 8.68 -4.43 0.31
N ALA A 182 9.49 -5.02 1.17
CA ALA A 182 10.92 -4.80 1.23
C ALA A 182 11.62 -5.92 0.48
N ALA A 183 12.49 -5.59 -0.48
CA ALA A 183 13.48 -6.53 -0.99
C ALA A 183 14.44 -6.89 0.16
N GLY A 184 14.43 -8.15 0.59
CA GLY A 184 15.19 -8.67 1.72
C GLY A 184 14.33 -9.48 2.69
N THR A 185 14.94 -9.88 3.81
CA THR A 185 14.32 -10.79 4.80
C THR A 185 13.61 -10.08 5.95
N SER A 186 13.65 -8.74 6.00
CA SER A 186 13.05 -7.93 7.07
C SER A 186 12.19 -6.81 6.49
N ALA A 187 11.16 -6.40 7.23
CA ALA A 187 10.44 -5.16 6.94
C ALA A 187 11.39 -3.95 7.02
N LEU A 188 11.02 -2.85 6.35
CA LEU A 188 11.75 -1.60 6.45
C LEU A 188 11.48 -0.98 7.83
N PRO A 189 12.52 -0.65 8.62
CA PRO A 189 12.32 -0.01 9.90
C PRO A 189 11.82 1.41 9.70
N GLN A 190 10.96 1.89 10.61
CA GLN A 190 10.69 3.31 10.75
C GLN A 190 11.99 3.99 11.24
N PRO A 191 12.59 4.92 10.48
CA PRO A 191 13.94 5.38 10.79
C PRO A 191 14.10 5.98 12.20
N THR A 192 13.11 6.71 12.69
CA THR A 192 13.14 7.32 14.02
C THR A 192 13.15 6.32 15.18
N ASP A 193 12.74 5.08 14.94
CA ASP A 193 12.66 4.04 15.97
C ASP A 193 14.02 3.37 16.20
N VAL A 194 14.93 3.50 15.23
CA VAL A 194 16.23 2.81 15.23
C VAL A 194 17.42 3.75 15.21
N VAL A 195 17.27 4.96 14.65
CA VAL A 195 18.34 5.97 14.58
C VAL A 195 17.82 7.37 14.92
N ARG A 196 18.65 8.15 15.62
CA ARG A 196 18.30 9.52 16.01
C ARG A 196 18.06 10.38 14.76
N PRO A 197 16.96 11.16 14.69
CA PRO A 197 16.70 12.02 13.54
C PRO A 197 17.78 13.10 13.37
N ARG A 198 17.93 13.61 12.14
CA ARG A 198 18.91 14.65 11.75
C ARG A 198 20.38 14.23 11.90
N THR A 199 20.66 12.94 11.70
CA THR A 199 22.02 12.36 11.69
C THR A 199 22.33 11.78 10.31
N PRO A 200 23.61 11.61 9.93
CA PRO A 200 23.98 10.91 8.70
C PRO A 200 23.41 9.48 8.63
N GLU A 201 23.34 8.77 9.75
CA GLU A 201 22.78 7.43 9.85
C GLU A 201 21.29 7.40 9.53
N TYR A 202 20.53 8.40 9.98
CA TYR A 202 19.12 8.58 9.61
C TYR A 202 18.97 8.76 8.10
N THR A 203 19.76 9.66 7.49
CA THR A 203 19.71 9.90 6.04
C THR A 203 20.07 8.64 5.26
N ALA A 204 21.08 7.90 5.70
CA ALA A 204 21.49 6.64 5.08
C ALA A 204 20.39 5.58 5.15
N LEU A 205 19.70 5.46 6.30
CA LEU A 205 18.60 4.52 6.47
C LEU A 205 17.37 4.87 5.62
N VAL A 206 17.01 6.15 5.54
CA VAL A 206 15.94 6.61 4.64
C VAL A 206 16.25 6.23 3.19
N ALA A 207 17.51 6.43 2.75
CA ALA A 207 17.94 6.05 1.41
C ALA A 207 17.96 4.53 1.19
N ASP A 208 18.36 3.73 2.19
CA ASP A 208 18.31 2.26 2.11
C ASP A 208 16.87 1.74 2.01
N ASN A 209 15.98 2.28 2.84
CA ASN A 209 14.56 1.96 2.79
C ASN A 209 13.96 2.26 1.40
N ALA A 210 14.23 3.44 0.86
CA ALA A 210 13.76 3.83 -0.47
C ALA A 210 14.30 2.89 -1.57
N ARG A 211 15.57 2.45 -1.48
CA ARG A 211 16.16 1.53 -2.45
C ARG A 211 15.54 0.13 -2.43
N ARG A 212 15.03 -0.30 -1.29
CA ARG A 212 14.50 -1.66 -1.08
C ARG A 212 12.98 -1.75 -1.18
N LEU A 213 12.27 -0.62 -1.13
CA LEU A 213 10.81 -0.57 -1.22
C LEU A 213 10.35 -0.90 -2.64
N VAL A 214 9.35 -1.78 -2.74
CA VAL A 214 8.59 -2.04 -3.95
C VAL A 214 7.15 -2.39 -3.58
N THR A 215 6.17 -1.95 -4.36
CA THR A 215 4.76 -2.28 -4.10
C THR A 215 4.33 -3.46 -4.96
N LEU A 216 3.74 -4.50 -4.36
CA LEU A 216 2.95 -5.48 -5.09
C LEU A 216 1.53 -4.92 -5.24
N ASP A 217 1.06 -4.79 -6.47
CA ASP A 217 -0.17 -4.11 -6.82
C ASP A 217 -1.17 -5.08 -7.47
N ASP A 218 -2.43 -4.69 -7.63
CA ASP A 218 -3.51 -5.52 -8.17
C ASP A 218 -3.76 -5.35 -9.68
N GLY A 219 -2.98 -4.50 -10.35
CA GLY A 219 -3.19 -4.17 -11.76
C GLY A 219 -4.39 -3.26 -12.02
N SER A 220 -4.77 -2.42 -11.05
CA SER A 220 -5.88 -1.47 -11.13
C SER A 220 -5.55 -0.12 -10.51
N SER A 221 -6.16 0.94 -11.02
CA SER A 221 -6.24 2.26 -10.38
C SER A 221 -7.58 2.49 -9.65
N ALA A 222 -8.41 1.45 -9.52
CA ALA A 222 -9.73 1.56 -8.91
C ALA A 222 -9.62 1.73 -7.38
N ASN A 223 -10.25 2.76 -6.84
CA ASN A 223 -10.38 2.93 -5.40
C ASN A 223 -11.55 2.07 -4.89
N ILE A 224 -11.21 0.98 -4.19
CA ILE A 224 -12.17 -0.01 -3.68
C ILE A 224 -13.13 0.59 -2.64
N LEU A 225 -12.75 1.67 -1.96
CA LEU A 225 -13.63 2.36 -1.00
C LEU A 225 -14.68 3.25 -1.69
N THR A 226 -14.57 3.47 -3.01
CA THR A 226 -15.46 4.37 -3.76
C THR A 226 -15.92 3.74 -5.09
N SER A 227 -15.15 3.92 -6.16
CA SER A 227 -15.49 3.47 -7.51
C SER A 227 -15.44 1.94 -7.69
N GLY A 228 -14.72 1.24 -6.82
CA GLY A 228 -14.55 -0.21 -6.83
C GLY A 228 -15.29 -0.96 -5.71
N LYS A 229 -16.28 -0.36 -5.05
CA LYS A 229 -16.92 -0.91 -3.83
C LYS A 229 -17.52 -2.32 -3.95
N ASP A 230 -17.83 -2.75 -5.16
CA ASP A 230 -18.42 -4.06 -5.46
C ASP A 230 -17.37 -5.10 -5.92
N VAL A 231 -16.08 -4.73 -5.91
CA VAL A 231 -14.96 -5.59 -6.29
C VAL A 231 -14.40 -6.27 -5.04
N ALA A 232 -14.17 -7.58 -5.11
CA ALA A 232 -13.53 -8.31 -4.03
C ALA A 232 -12.09 -7.80 -3.84
N VAL A 233 -11.75 -7.39 -2.61
CA VAL A 233 -10.42 -6.89 -2.26
C VAL A 233 -9.38 -7.97 -2.55
N PRO A 234 -8.32 -7.66 -3.31
CA PRO A 234 -7.26 -8.61 -3.58
C PRO A 234 -6.49 -9.04 -2.33
N TRP A 235 -5.78 -10.18 -2.43
CA TRP A 235 -4.88 -10.75 -1.41
C TRP A 235 -5.56 -11.28 -0.14
N LEU A 236 -6.64 -10.68 0.33
CA LEU A 236 -7.23 -10.97 1.63
C LEU A 236 -8.20 -12.15 1.55
N THR A 237 -8.02 -13.13 2.43
CA THR A 237 -9.05 -14.14 2.73
C THR A 237 -9.17 -14.27 4.25
N ALA A 238 -10.20 -14.99 4.73
CA ALA A 238 -10.36 -15.25 6.16
C ALA A 238 -9.16 -15.99 6.79
N THR A 239 -8.34 -16.67 5.98
CA THR A 239 -7.17 -17.44 6.42
C THR A 239 -5.84 -16.89 5.88
N ASN A 240 -5.86 -15.82 5.08
CA ASN A 240 -4.65 -15.19 4.53
C ASN A 240 -4.48 -13.79 5.13
N GLU A 241 -3.50 -13.66 6.01
CA GLU A 241 -3.18 -12.42 6.69
C GLU A 241 -2.03 -11.71 5.97
N VAL A 242 -2.29 -10.53 5.41
CA VAL A 242 -1.23 -9.64 4.90
C VAL A 242 -0.65 -8.89 6.11
N ARG A 243 0.27 -9.54 6.83
CA ARG A 243 0.87 -9.01 8.07
C ARG A 243 2.27 -8.48 7.82
N GLN A 244 2.57 -7.27 8.32
CA GLN A 244 3.93 -6.72 8.29
C GLN A 244 4.93 -7.72 8.92
N GLY A 245 6.10 -7.87 8.30
CA GLY A 245 7.12 -8.85 8.68
C GLY A 245 6.91 -10.24 8.10
N ALA A 246 5.75 -10.55 7.49
CA ALA A 246 5.55 -11.80 6.77
C ALA A 246 6.37 -11.86 5.48
N ARG A 247 6.84 -13.06 5.12
CA ARG A 247 7.48 -13.33 3.83
C ARG A 247 6.43 -13.36 2.73
N ALA A 248 6.73 -12.69 1.62
CA ALA A 248 6.04 -12.86 0.34
C ALA A 248 6.79 -13.87 -0.53
N THR A 249 6.07 -14.78 -1.17
CA THR A 249 6.62 -15.79 -2.09
C THR A 249 5.91 -15.69 -3.43
N PHE A 250 6.64 -15.32 -4.47
CA PHE A 250 6.12 -15.27 -5.83
C PHE A 250 6.03 -16.69 -6.43
N SER A 251 4.91 -16.97 -7.08
CA SER A 251 4.58 -18.24 -7.73
C SER A 251 4.33 -18.08 -9.24
N SER A 252 4.13 -16.85 -9.70
CA SER A 252 3.95 -16.49 -11.10
C SER A 252 4.76 -15.24 -11.44
N PRO A 253 5.14 -15.05 -12.72
CA PRO A 253 5.75 -13.82 -13.19
C PRO A 253 4.89 -12.58 -12.96
N VAL A 254 5.55 -11.43 -12.83
CA VAL A 254 4.95 -10.10 -12.63
C VAL A 254 5.65 -9.09 -13.53
N VAL A 255 5.00 -7.98 -13.87
CA VAL A 255 5.64 -6.90 -14.63
C VAL A 255 6.23 -5.87 -13.67
N LEU A 256 7.48 -5.45 -13.88
CA LEU A 256 8.01 -4.27 -13.18
C LEU A 256 7.44 -3.01 -13.82
N ASP A 257 6.85 -2.15 -13.02
CA ASP A 257 6.11 -0.97 -13.45
C ASP A 257 6.55 0.25 -12.64
N TYR A 258 6.40 1.44 -13.23
CA TYR A 258 6.52 2.70 -12.52
C TYR A 258 5.23 3.50 -12.65
N ARG A 259 4.44 3.60 -11.58
CA ARG A 259 3.28 4.49 -11.50
C ARG A 259 3.15 5.03 -10.09
N PHE A 260 3.62 6.27 -9.90
CA PHE A 260 3.76 6.91 -8.58
C PHE A 260 4.69 6.15 -7.61
N GLY A 261 5.62 5.37 -8.17
CA GLY A 261 6.56 4.50 -7.46
C GLY A 261 6.78 3.18 -8.20
N TRP A 262 7.81 2.43 -7.79
CA TRP A 262 8.12 1.11 -8.35
C TRP A 262 7.13 0.05 -7.89
N LYS A 263 6.53 -0.66 -8.84
CA LYS A 263 5.48 -1.65 -8.61
C LYS A 263 5.75 -2.97 -9.32
N LEU A 264 5.23 -4.04 -8.74
CA LEU A 264 5.16 -5.37 -9.33
C LEU A 264 3.69 -5.63 -9.65
N GLN A 265 3.36 -5.68 -10.93
CA GLN A 265 1.99 -5.84 -11.41
C GLN A 265 1.72 -7.31 -11.80
N PRO A 266 0.57 -7.90 -11.43
CA PRO A 266 0.12 -9.16 -12.01
C PRO A 266 -0.09 -9.00 -13.52
N THR A 267 -0.01 -10.08 -14.30
CA THR A 267 -0.15 -9.99 -15.76
C THR A 267 -1.58 -9.68 -16.25
N ALA A 268 -2.54 -9.63 -15.34
CA ALA A 268 -3.89 -9.14 -15.54
C ALA A 268 -4.40 -8.57 -14.21
N ARG A 269 -5.42 -7.71 -14.28
CA ARG A 269 -6.08 -7.18 -13.07
C ARG A 269 -6.53 -8.32 -12.15
N LEU A 270 -6.09 -8.28 -10.90
CA LEU A 270 -6.46 -9.22 -9.87
C LEU A 270 -7.78 -8.80 -9.22
N ILE A 271 -8.71 -9.74 -9.07
CA ILE A 271 -9.96 -9.57 -8.33
C ILE A 271 -10.05 -10.69 -7.29
N GLY A 272 -10.11 -10.34 -6.01
CA GLY A 272 -9.95 -11.32 -4.94
C GLY A 272 -8.59 -12.01 -4.97
N THR A 273 -8.54 -13.32 -4.74
CA THR A 273 -7.26 -14.04 -4.60
C THR A 273 -6.96 -15.06 -5.70
N GLU A 274 -7.89 -15.26 -6.64
CA GLU A 274 -7.69 -16.19 -7.74
C GLU A 274 -6.66 -15.65 -8.73
N GLY A 275 -5.63 -16.45 -9.05
CA GLY A 275 -4.55 -16.03 -9.95
C GLY A 275 -3.53 -15.07 -9.33
N ALA A 276 -3.56 -14.86 -8.01
CA ALA A 276 -2.59 -14.01 -7.32
C ALA A 276 -1.14 -14.50 -7.57
N PRO A 277 -0.21 -13.63 -8.01
CA PRO A 277 1.16 -14.04 -8.32
C PRO A 277 1.99 -14.34 -7.08
N ALA A 278 1.51 -14.00 -5.88
CA ALA A 278 2.24 -14.19 -4.64
C ALA A 278 1.36 -14.73 -3.51
N THR A 279 2.01 -15.43 -2.58
CA THR A 279 1.43 -15.90 -1.31
C THR A 279 2.20 -15.32 -0.13
N PHE A 280 1.57 -15.23 1.03
CA PHE A 280 2.16 -14.65 2.23
C PHE A 280 2.20 -15.66 3.37
N SER A 281 3.34 -15.78 4.04
CA SER A 281 3.45 -16.61 5.24
C SER A 281 2.66 -16.00 6.39
N SER A 282 2.09 -16.80 7.29
CA SER A 282 1.62 -16.25 8.57
C SER A 282 2.79 -16.06 9.54
N THR A 283 2.82 -14.90 10.20
CA THR A 283 3.73 -14.62 11.33
C THR A 283 2.99 -14.56 12.67
N ARG A 284 1.71 -14.92 12.68
CA ARG A 284 0.86 -14.87 13.86
C ARG A 284 1.22 -16.00 14.83
N THR A 285 1.61 -15.64 16.05
CA THR A 285 1.77 -16.60 17.14
C THR A 285 0.42 -16.91 17.79
N THR A 286 0.29 -18.08 18.40
CA THR A 286 -0.93 -18.47 19.13
C THR A 286 -1.06 -17.77 20.49
N ALA A 287 0.05 -17.30 21.05
CA ALA A 287 0.12 -16.53 22.29
C ALA A 287 1.37 -15.62 22.30
N PRO A 288 1.44 -14.59 23.17
CA PRO A 288 2.66 -13.85 23.44
C PRO A 288 3.75 -14.75 24.06
N GLU A 289 5.01 -14.38 23.87
CA GLU A 289 6.13 -15.05 24.54
C GLU A 289 6.07 -14.84 26.07
N PRO A 290 6.42 -15.85 26.88
CA PRO A 290 6.48 -15.68 28.33
C PRO A 290 7.58 -14.68 28.73
N VAL A 291 7.19 -13.57 29.34
CA VAL A 291 8.12 -12.55 29.89
C VAL A 291 8.34 -12.69 31.41
N GLY A 292 7.71 -13.70 32.03
CA GLY A 292 7.65 -13.86 33.49
C GLY A 292 6.66 -12.89 34.15
N GLY A 293 6.73 -12.76 35.47
CA GLY A 293 5.85 -11.90 36.25
C GLY A 293 4.60 -12.58 36.79
N GLN A 294 3.82 -11.83 37.58
CA GLN A 294 2.60 -12.32 38.25
C GLN A 294 1.31 -11.77 37.63
N VAL A 295 1.42 -10.80 36.71
CA VAL A 295 0.29 -10.11 36.08
C VAL A 295 0.49 -10.02 34.57
N LYS A 296 -0.61 -10.05 33.84
CA LYS A 296 -0.64 -9.86 32.38
C LYS A 296 -1.07 -8.43 32.06
N LEU A 297 -0.31 -7.75 31.21
CA LEU A 297 -0.60 -6.40 30.73
C LEU A 297 -1.02 -6.46 29.27
N GLY A 298 -2.02 -5.66 28.91
CA GLY A 298 -2.43 -5.43 27.54
C GLY A 298 -2.60 -3.94 27.23
N SER A 299 -2.58 -3.59 25.97
CA SER A 299 -3.13 -2.33 25.46
C SER A 299 -4.22 -2.63 24.45
N PHE A 300 -5.26 -1.82 24.42
CA PHE A 300 -6.37 -2.02 23.51
C PHE A 300 -7.05 -0.70 23.16
N ASN A 301 -6.75 -0.24 21.94
CA ASN A 301 -7.43 0.89 21.34
C ASN A 301 -8.85 0.44 20.94
N VAL A 302 -9.85 1.06 21.54
CA VAL A 302 -11.26 0.70 21.35
C VAL A 302 -11.92 1.41 20.16
N LEU A 303 -11.12 2.08 19.32
CA LEU A 303 -11.50 2.72 18.06
C LEU A 303 -12.72 3.64 18.24
N ASN A 304 -12.51 4.72 18.98
CA ASN A 304 -13.54 5.67 19.42
C ASN A 304 -14.77 5.00 20.07
N TYR A 305 -14.60 4.45 21.26
CA TYR A 305 -15.74 4.02 22.08
C TYR A 305 -16.38 5.22 22.78
N PHE A 306 -17.46 5.73 22.17
CA PHE A 306 -18.24 6.86 22.67
C PHE A 306 -19.66 6.42 22.97
N PRO A 307 -20.05 6.30 24.25
CA PRO A 307 -21.44 6.05 24.62
C PRO A 307 -22.39 7.16 24.19
N THR A 308 -21.90 8.39 24.01
CA THR A 308 -22.68 9.47 23.39
C THR A 308 -22.70 9.29 21.88
N THR A 309 -23.81 8.83 21.32
CA THR A 309 -23.97 8.68 19.87
C THR A 309 -24.14 10.02 19.17
N GLY A 310 -23.87 10.06 17.86
CA GLY A 310 -24.14 11.24 17.04
C GLY A 310 -25.62 11.67 17.06
N GLU A 311 -26.54 10.73 16.93
CA GLU A 311 -27.98 11.01 17.04
C GLU A 311 -28.37 11.59 18.41
N ALA A 312 -27.85 11.06 19.50
CA ALA A 312 -28.12 11.58 20.84
C ALA A 312 -27.54 12.99 21.02
N TYR A 313 -26.37 13.25 20.43
CA TYR A 313 -25.76 14.57 20.42
C TYR A 313 -26.61 15.59 19.64
N VAL A 314 -27.09 15.23 18.45
CA VAL A 314 -28.00 16.08 17.66
C VAL A 314 -29.32 16.30 18.39
N ALA A 315 -29.94 15.24 18.92
CA ALA A 315 -31.21 15.33 19.64
C ALA A 315 -31.14 16.22 20.89
N SER A 316 -29.97 16.30 21.52
CA SER A 316 -29.74 17.19 22.66
C SER A 316 -29.51 18.67 22.29
N GLY A 317 -29.50 19.01 21.00
CA GLY A 317 -29.30 20.39 20.53
C GLY A 317 -27.86 20.92 20.69
N ARG A 318 -26.89 20.05 21.00
CA ARG A 318 -25.48 20.44 21.20
C ARG A 318 -24.72 20.69 19.89
N GLY A 319 -25.23 20.19 18.76
CA GLY A 319 -24.63 20.40 17.45
C GLY A 319 -25.28 19.58 16.34
N THR A 320 -24.65 19.55 15.17
CA THR A 320 -25.03 18.70 14.04
C THR A 320 -23.94 17.65 13.79
N CYS A 321 -24.30 16.53 13.17
CA CYS A 321 -23.37 15.47 12.78
C CYS A 321 -23.60 15.01 11.34
N LYS A 322 -22.51 14.61 10.68
CA LYS A 322 -22.45 13.82 9.45
C LYS A 322 -22.00 12.40 9.80
N TYR A 323 -22.37 11.43 8.98
CA TYR A 323 -22.15 10.01 9.26
C TYR A 323 -21.50 9.29 8.08
N TYR A 324 -20.73 8.25 8.37
CA TYR A 324 -20.38 7.23 7.41
C TYR A 324 -21.46 6.16 7.34
N ASP A 325 -21.91 5.85 6.13
CA ASP A 325 -22.93 4.86 5.88
C ASP A 325 -22.34 3.51 5.49
N ASP A 326 -23.01 2.43 5.88
CA ASP A 326 -22.73 1.13 5.28
C ASP A 326 -23.32 1.01 3.86
N ARG A 327 -23.06 -0.12 3.20
CA ARG A 327 -23.56 -0.40 1.84
C ARG A 327 -25.10 -0.37 1.71
N ALA A 328 -25.83 -0.50 2.81
CA ALA A 328 -27.28 -0.45 2.85
C ALA A 328 -27.82 0.95 3.24
N GLY A 329 -26.94 1.94 3.42
CA GLY A 329 -27.29 3.30 3.78
C GLY A 329 -27.54 3.51 5.27
N ASN A 330 -27.16 2.56 6.15
CA ASN A 330 -27.31 2.75 7.58
C ASN A 330 -26.16 3.60 8.13
N HIS A 331 -26.47 4.62 8.94
CA HIS A 331 -25.47 5.41 9.66
C HIS A 331 -24.69 4.55 10.67
N ILE A 332 -23.39 4.36 10.46
CA ILE A 332 -22.55 3.49 11.29
C ILE A 332 -21.76 4.30 12.33
N THR A 333 -20.92 5.22 11.87
CA THR A 333 -20.05 6.02 12.74
C THR A 333 -20.14 7.49 12.37
N ASN A 334 -19.85 8.35 13.33
CA ASN A 334 -19.75 9.78 13.07
C ASN A 334 -18.57 10.04 12.12
N ASP A 335 -18.82 10.83 11.08
CA ASP A 335 -17.78 11.40 10.24
C ASP A 335 -17.29 12.72 10.84
N GLU A 336 -18.23 13.64 11.06
CA GLU A 336 -17.95 14.95 11.59
C GLU A 336 -19.11 15.42 12.47
N CYS A 337 -18.83 15.90 13.68
CA CYS A 337 -19.81 16.57 14.52
C CYS A 337 -19.31 17.96 14.91
N THR A 338 -20.20 18.96 14.85
CA THR A 338 -19.86 20.35 15.22
C THR A 338 -19.57 20.49 16.71
N ASN A 339 -18.85 21.55 17.08
CA ASN A 339 -18.46 21.87 18.46
C ASN A 339 -17.62 20.77 19.12
N ASN A 340 -16.77 20.10 18.32
CA ASN A 340 -15.97 18.95 18.75
C ASN A 340 -16.85 17.85 19.39
N GLY A 341 -17.92 17.45 18.67
CA GLY A 341 -18.86 16.45 19.16
C GLY A 341 -18.28 15.01 19.20
N PRO A 342 -19.13 14.00 19.48
CA PRO A 342 -18.69 12.62 19.63
C PRO A 342 -18.03 12.04 18.36
N ARG A 343 -17.06 11.13 18.53
CA ARG A 343 -16.30 10.51 17.43
C ARG A 343 -16.65 9.05 17.13
N GLY A 344 -17.47 8.41 17.98
CA GLY A 344 -17.84 7.00 17.84
C GLY A 344 -19.13 6.78 17.04
N ALA A 345 -19.94 5.83 17.50
CA ALA A 345 -21.13 5.37 16.80
C ALA A 345 -22.15 6.47 16.46
N ALA A 346 -22.72 6.40 15.25
CA ALA A 346 -23.75 7.33 14.80
C ALA A 346 -25.08 7.13 15.55
N THR A 347 -25.48 5.87 15.76
CA THR A 347 -26.78 5.49 16.30
C THR A 347 -26.62 4.56 17.51
N ALA A 348 -27.67 4.43 18.33
CA ALA A 348 -27.68 3.49 19.45
C ALA A 348 -27.50 2.03 18.99
N ALA A 349 -28.07 1.67 17.84
CA ALA A 349 -27.88 0.34 17.25
C ALA A 349 -26.42 0.10 16.83
N SER A 350 -25.76 1.11 16.26
CA SER A 350 -24.35 1.05 15.90
C SER A 350 -23.44 0.95 17.13
N LEU A 351 -23.75 1.68 18.21
CA LEU A 351 -23.05 1.56 19.49
C LEU A 351 -23.19 0.16 20.08
N ALA A 352 -24.40 -0.40 20.12
CA ALA A 352 -24.61 -1.76 20.63
C ALA A 352 -23.80 -2.80 19.86
N ARG A 353 -23.74 -2.69 18.52
CA ARG A 353 -22.91 -3.57 17.68
C ARG A 353 -21.42 -3.40 17.96
N GLN A 354 -20.94 -2.17 18.13
CA GLN A 354 -19.55 -1.86 18.47
C GLN A 354 -19.19 -2.45 19.85
N GLN A 355 -20.01 -2.15 20.87
CA GLN A 355 -19.80 -2.56 22.26
C GLN A 355 -19.69 -4.07 22.40
N VAL A 356 -20.61 -4.84 21.81
CA VAL A 356 -20.57 -6.31 21.88
C VAL A 356 -19.26 -6.87 21.32
N LYS A 357 -18.76 -6.31 20.22
CA LYS A 357 -17.49 -6.75 19.61
C LYS A 357 -16.28 -6.39 20.46
N ILE A 358 -16.23 -5.14 20.94
CA ILE A 358 -15.12 -4.64 21.76
C ILE A 358 -15.07 -5.39 23.09
N VAL A 359 -16.19 -5.51 23.79
CA VAL A 359 -16.27 -6.22 25.09
C VAL A 359 -15.84 -7.68 24.94
N LYS A 360 -16.29 -8.37 23.88
CA LYS A 360 -15.84 -9.74 23.60
C LYS A 360 -14.33 -9.81 23.34
N ALA A 361 -13.80 -8.92 22.51
CA ALA A 361 -12.37 -8.88 22.20
C ALA A 361 -11.51 -8.57 23.43
N PHE A 362 -11.92 -7.56 24.21
CA PHE A 362 -11.28 -7.16 25.46
C PHE A 362 -11.21 -8.33 26.45
N SER A 363 -12.33 -9.02 26.67
CA SER A 363 -12.40 -10.14 27.60
C SER A 363 -11.58 -11.35 27.13
N THR A 364 -11.38 -11.50 25.82
CA THR A 364 -10.55 -12.56 25.22
C THR A 364 -9.05 -12.27 25.33
N LEU A 365 -8.63 -11.03 25.57
CA LEU A 365 -7.22 -10.64 25.68
C LEU A 365 -6.49 -11.36 26.82
N ASP A 366 -7.24 -11.85 27.81
CA ASP A 366 -6.73 -12.52 29.01
C ASP A 366 -5.68 -11.69 29.77
N ALA A 367 -5.82 -10.37 29.75
CA ALA A 367 -5.00 -9.46 30.53
C ALA A 367 -5.60 -9.26 31.93
N ASP A 368 -4.74 -8.93 32.90
CA ASP A 368 -5.16 -8.51 34.25
C ASP A 368 -5.31 -6.99 34.33
N ILE A 369 -4.54 -6.25 33.53
CA ILE A 369 -4.61 -4.79 33.37
C ILE A 369 -4.55 -4.48 31.88
N VAL A 370 -5.45 -3.61 31.42
CA VAL A 370 -5.46 -3.11 30.04
C VAL A 370 -5.37 -1.59 30.05
N ALA A 371 -4.37 -1.06 29.35
CA ALA A 371 -4.36 0.33 28.92
C ALA A 371 -5.37 0.48 27.77
N VAL A 372 -6.37 1.32 27.95
CA VAL A 372 -7.45 1.55 26.99
C VAL A 372 -7.25 2.90 26.34
N GLU A 373 -7.12 2.91 25.02
CA GLU A 373 -7.03 4.12 24.21
C GLU A 373 -8.34 4.37 23.45
N GLU A 374 -8.60 5.63 23.10
CA GLU A 374 -9.81 6.04 22.36
C GLU A 374 -11.15 5.86 23.09
N LEU A 375 -11.16 6.07 24.41
CA LEU A 375 -12.39 6.24 25.18
C LEU A 375 -12.89 7.69 25.10
N GLU A 376 -14.20 7.87 25.08
CA GLU A 376 -14.81 9.20 25.25
C GLU A 376 -14.38 9.85 26.56
N ASN A 377 -13.89 11.09 26.46
CA ASN A 377 -13.81 11.99 27.59
C ASN A 377 -15.18 12.68 27.77
N SER A 378 -16.05 12.04 28.54
CA SER A 378 -17.44 12.46 28.71
C SER A 378 -17.59 13.89 29.27
N ALA A 379 -16.57 14.43 29.96
CA ALA A 379 -16.55 15.82 30.40
C ALA A 379 -16.60 16.82 29.24
N ALA A 380 -15.92 16.53 28.13
CA ALA A 380 -15.96 17.36 26.93
C ALA A 380 -17.34 17.38 26.27
N LEU A 381 -18.19 16.39 26.58
CA LEU A 381 -19.57 16.29 26.11
C LEU A 381 -20.59 16.66 27.20
N GLY A 382 -20.18 17.28 28.31
CA GLY A 382 -21.08 17.78 29.36
C GLY A 382 -21.59 16.72 30.34
N GLN A 383 -20.87 15.62 30.50
CA GLN A 383 -21.15 14.55 31.45
C GLN A 383 -20.03 14.39 32.49
N PRO A 384 -20.23 13.63 33.59
CA PRO A 384 -19.12 13.28 34.49
C PRO A 384 -17.96 12.65 33.70
N ARG A 385 -16.71 13.03 34.00
CA ARG A 385 -15.52 12.66 33.21
C ARG A 385 -15.37 11.15 32.98
N ASP A 386 -15.72 10.33 33.97
CA ASP A 386 -15.60 8.87 33.92
C ASP A 386 -16.89 8.18 33.44
N ALA A 387 -17.90 8.89 32.94
CA ALA A 387 -19.17 8.29 32.52
C ALA A 387 -18.97 7.21 31.43
N ALA A 388 -18.14 7.47 30.43
CA ALA A 388 -17.83 6.47 29.41
C ALA A 388 -17.02 5.27 29.95
N LEU A 389 -16.02 5.53 30.81
CA LEU A 389 -15.25 4.47 31.47
C LEU A 389 -16.16 3.56 32.30
N ASN A 390 -17.04 4.14 33.11
CA ASN A 390 -17.99 3.40 33.93
C ASN A 390 -18.99 2.61 33.08
N THR A 391 -19.46 3.19 31.97
CA THR A 391 -20.31 2.50 31.00
C THR A 391 -19.59 1.30 30.39
N PHE A 392 -18.32 1.46 30.03
CA PHE A 392 -17.50 0.39 29.46
C PHE A 392 -17.24 -0.73 30.47
N VAL A 393 -16.85 -0.39 31.71
CA VAL A 393 -16.66 -1.37 32.80
C VAL A 393 -17.95 -2.11 33.14
N ALA A 394 -19.09 -1.42 33.17
CA ALA A 394 -20.39 -2.06 33.36
C ALA A 394 -20.71 -3.05 32.24
N ALA A 395 -20.40 -2.70 30.99
CA ALA A 395 -20.58 -3.60 29.85
C ALA A 395 -19.67 -4.85 29.93
N LEU A 396 -18.42 -4.68 30.37
CA LEU A 396 -17.50 -5.79 30.63
C LEU A 396 -18.06 -6.71 31.72
N ASN A 397 -18.46 -6.18 32.88
CA ASN A 397 -18.99 -6.99 33.97
C ASN A 397 -20.32 -7.68 33.63
N ALA A 398 -21.17 -7.03 32.82
CA ALA A 398 -22.38 -7.66 32.30
C ALA A 398 -22.05 -8.85 31.39
N HIS A 399 -20.98 -8.76 30.58
CA HIS A 399 -20.51 -9.85 29.74
C HIS A 399 -19.95 -11.03 30.55
N GLU A 400 -19.20 -10.74 31.62
CA GLU A 400 -18.67 -11.77 32.54
C GLU A 400 -19.76 -12.40 33.43
N GLY A 401 -20.93 -11.76 33.54
CA GLY A 401 -22.00 -12.17 34.46
C GLY A 401 -21.66 -11.96 35.94
N SER A 402 -20.58 -11.24 36.25
CA SER A 402 -20.14 -10.96 37.61
C SER A 402 -19.27 -9.69 37.66
N ASP A 403 -19.02 -9.19 38.88
CA ASP A 403 -18.23 -7.98 39.10
C ASP A 403 -16.73 -8.31 39.08
N VAL A 404 -16.14 -8.37 37.88
CA VAL A 404 -14.74 -8.79 37.61
C VAL A 404 -13.81 -7.58 37.44
N TRP A 405 -14.25 -6.62 36.63
CA TRP A 405 -13.48 -5.50 36.13
C TRP A 405 -13.75 -4.22 36.91
N ALA A 406 -12.73 -3.39 37.05
CA ALA A 406 -12.81 -2.02 37.56
C ALA A 406 -11.99 -1.06 36.69
N GLY A 407 -12.38 0.21 36.65
CA GLY A 407 -11.62 1.27 36.00
C GLY A 407 -10.77 2.05 37.01
N ALA A 408 -9.59 2.50 36.58
CA ALA A 408 -8.84 3.51 37.32
C ALA A 408 -9.50 4.88 37.13
N LEU A 409 -10.20 5.35 38.16
CA LEU A 409 -10.98 6.60 38.13
C LEU A 409 -10.07 7.82 38.02
N SER A 410 -10.60 8.88 37.40
CA SER A 410 -9.90 10.17 37.26
C SER A 410 -9.66 10.83 38.62
N PRO A 411 -8.62 11.68 38.76
CA PRO A 411 -8.51 12.53 39.93
C PRO A 411 -9.70 13.49 40.02
N ALA A 412 -10.00 13.93 41.25
CA ALA A 412 -10.98 14.99 41.49
C ALA A 412 -10.55 16.32 40.84
N THR A 413 -9.24 16.58 40.78
CA THR A 413 -8.66 17.76 40.13
C THR A 413 -8.12 17.36 38.77
N VAL A 414 -8.66 17.98 37.72
CA VAL A 414 -8.22 17.78 36.32
C VAL A 414 -7.76 19.11 35.74
N PRO A 415 -6.79 19.10 34.80
CA PRO A 415 -6.42 20.28 34.03
C PRO A 415 -7.63 20.95 33.37
N THR A 416 -7.66 22.28 33.36
CA THR A 416 -8.75 23.07 32.77
C THR A 416 -8.57 23.31 31.26
N SER A 417 -7.39 23.02 30.73
CA SER A 417 -7.04 23.14 29.31
C SER A 417 -6.35 21.86 28.82
N GLY A 418 -6.18 21.74 27.50
CA GLY A 418 -5.43 20.62 26.89
C GLY A 418 -6.16 19.27 26.86
N SER A 419 -7.43 19.19 27.32
CA SER A 419 -8.20 17.94 27.26
C SER A 419 -8.90 17.78 25.92
N ASP A 420 -8.60 16.68 25.23
CA ASP A 420 -9.32 16.23 24.03
C ASP A 420 -10.68 15.60 24.40
N VAL A 421 -11.56 15.36 23.40
CA VAL A 421 -12.79 14.58 23.55
C VAL A 421 -12.52 13.08 23.64
N ILE A 422 -11.28 12.67 23.34
CA ILE A 422 -10.73 11.34 23.54
C ILE A 422 -9.83 11.34 24.78
N ARG A 423 -9.83 10.21 25.51
CA ARG A 423 -8.92 9.96 26.63
C ARG A 423 -8.44 8.52 26.68
N THR A 424 -7.42 8.30 27.49
CA THR A 424 -6.98 6.97 27.92
C THR A 424 -7.56 6.62 29.29
N ALA A 425 -7.55 5.32 29.61
CA ALA A 425 -7.86 4.79 30.93
C ALA A 425 -7.10 3.49 31.20
N PHE A 426 -7.03 3.07 32.47
CA PHE A 426 -6.68 1.70 32.81
C PHE A 426 -7.93 0.97 33.30
N VAL A 427 -8.12 -0.26 32.83
CA VAL A 427 -9.16 -1.18 33.30
C VAL A 427 -8.48 -2.46 33.78
N TYR A 428 -8.88 -2.98 34.94
CA TYR A 428 -8.17 -4.08 35.60
C TYR A 428 -9.12 -5.08 36.25
N LYS A 429 -8.67 -6.35 36.36
CA LYS A 429 -9.36 -7.39 37.11
C LYS A 429 -9.14 -7.18 38.61
N LYS A 430 -10.22 -6.99 39.37
CA LYS A 430 -10.17 -6.71 40.82
C LYS A 430 -9.53 -7.83 41.63
N ALA A 431 -9.62 -9.07 41.16
CA ALA A 431 -9.02 -10.23 41.83
C ALA A 431 -7.50 -10.30 41.65
N ALA A 432 -6.94 -9.65 40.61
CA ALA A 432 -5.52 -9.68 40.31
C ALA A 432 -4.78 -8.50 40.94
N VAL A 433 -5.36 -7.31 40.86
CA VAL A 433 -4.71 -6.06 41.30
C VAL A 433 -5.70 -5.06 41.90
N GLN A 434 -5.15 -4.09 42.63
CA GLN A 434 -5.86 -2.91 43.13
C GLN A 434 -5.01 -1.65 42.88
N THR A 435 -5.66 -0.50 42.80
CA THR A 435 -4.96 0.80 42.72
C THR A 435 -4.27 1.14 44.03
N VAL A 436 -3.07 1.72 43.95
CA VAL A 436 -2.39 2.34 45.10
C VAL A 436 -2.53 3.85 44.97
N GLY A 437 -3.42 4.45 45.75
CA GLY A 437 -3.75 5.88 45.64
C GLY A 437 -4.66 6.20 44.44
N GLY A 438 -4.90 7.50 44.23
CA GLY A 438 -5.63 8.01 43.07
C GLY A 438 -4.73 8.22 41.85
N SER A 439 -5.32 8.36 40.66
CA SER A 439 -4.59 8.76 39.45
C SER A 439 -4.27 10.25 39.46
N THR A 440 -3.30 10.68 38.64
CA THR A 440 -2.93 12.09 38.45
C THR A 440 -2.90 12.39 36.96
N ILE A 441 -3.38 13.57 36.56
CA ILE A 441 -3.23 14.10 35.20
C ILE A 441 -2.25 15.28 35.30
N LEU A 442 -1.19 15.23 34.50
CA LEU A 442 -0.14 16.26 34.48
C LEU A 442 -0.44 17.28 33.38
N ASP A 443 -0.06 18.54 33.63
CA ASP A 443 -0.13 19.66 32.67
C ASP A 443 1.04 19.67 31.68
#